data_AF-A0A839WZA7-F1
#
_entry.id   AF-A0A839WZA7-F1
#
_cell.length_a   1.000
_cell.length_b   1.000
_cell.length_c   1.000
_cell.angle_alpha   90.00
_cell.angle_beta   90.00
_cell.angle_gamma   90.00
#
_symmetry.space_group_name_H-M   'P 1'
#
loop_
_entity.id
_entity.type
_entity.pdbx_description
1 polymer ?
#
loop_
_entity_poly.entity_id
_entity_poly.type
_entity_poly.pdbx_seq_one_letter_code
_entity_poly.pdbx_strand_id
1 'polypeptide(L)'
;MHRFSIEIDAIGTQESDLLECLTRIDLQQPLDPEASPLIDRLVASGLVDRTPDGELALTLAGIERCKSLNLRVSSDSAARGVLDARGRRGS
;
A
#
# COMPACT_ATOMS: atom_id res chain seq x y z
N MET A 1 6.95 6.64 -16.40
CA MET A 1 8.00 5.65 -16.06
C MET A 1 7.29 4.37 -15.67
N HIS A 2 7.51 3.28 -16.39
CA HIS A 2 6.86 1.99 -16.12
C HIS A 2 7.40 1.38 -14.82
N ARG A 3 6.56 1.27 -13.79
CA ARG A 3 6.95 0.73 -12.49
C ARG A 3 6.23 -0.57 -12.11
N PHE A 4 6.05 -1.46 -13.09
CA PHE A 4 5.52 -2.82 -12.86
C PHE A 4 6.50 -3.90 -13.34
N SER A 5 7.81 -3.69 -13.17
CA SER A 5 8.83 -4.70 -13.48
C SER A 5 9.31 -5.38 -12.20
N ILE A 6 9.26 -6.71 -12.22
CA ILE A 6 9.42 -7.61 -11.07
C ILE A 6 10.91 -7.89 -10.86
N GLU A 7 11.52 -7.27 -9.86
CA GLU A 7 12.77 -7.71 -9.22
C GLU A 7 12.59 -7.63 -7.71
N ILE A 8 13.40 -8.30 -6.90
CA ILE A 8 13.12 -8.63 -5.48
C ILE A 8 12.87 -7.40 -4.54
N ASP A 9 13.15 -6.18 -4.98
CA ASP A 9 12.64 -4.91 -4.38
C ASP A 9 11.13 -4.66 -4.59
N ALA A 10 10.47 -5.48 -5.40
CA ALA A 10 9.08 -5.36 -5.83
C ALA A 10 8.08 -5.74 -4.74
N ILE A 11 8.47 -6.56 -3.75
CA ILE A 11 7.54 -6.95 -2.68
C ILE A 11 7.20 -5.72 -1.81
N GLY A 12 8.22 -4.98 -1.36
CA GLY A 12 8.01 -3.75 -0.58
C GLY A 12 7.39 -2.61 -1.41
N THR A 13 7.72 -2.55 -2.70
CA THR A 13 7.11 -1.60 -3.65
C THR A 13 5.63 -1.90 -3.84
N GLN A 14 5.26 -3.17 -4.01
CA GLN A 14 3.89 -3.62 -4.19
C GLN A 14 3.06 -3.46 -2.90
N GLU A 15 3.64 -3.66 -1.72
CA GLU A 15 2.98 -3.40 -0.44
C GLU A 15 2.77 -1.89 -0.21
N SER A 16 3.72 -1.04 -0.61
CA SER A 16 3.60 0.42 -0.51
C SER A 16 2.55 0.96 -1.48
N ASP A 17 2.57 0.53 -2.75
CA ASP A 17 1.60 0.92 -3.77
C ASP A 17 0.18 0.44 -3.37
N LEU A 18 0.07 -0.75 -2.79
CA LEU A 18 -1.17 -1.27 -2.23
C LEU A 18 -1.67 -0.45 -1.04
N LEU A 19 -0.78 -0.13 -0.09
CA LEU A 19 -1.11 0.68 1.08
C LEU A 19 -1.56 2.08 0.66
N GLU A 20 -0.86 2.70 -0.28
CA GLU A 20 -1.22 4.01 -0.83
C GLU A 20 -2.61 3.98 -1.46
N CYS A 21 -2.89 2.97 -2.30
CA CYS A 21 -4.17 2.82 -2.97
C CYS A 21 -5.32 2.63 -1.95
N LEU A 22 -5.13 1.76 -0.96
CA LEU A 22 -6.11 1.53 0.12
C LEU A 22 -6.33 2.79 0.97
N THR A 23 -5.26 3.53 1.28
CA THR A 23 -5.32 4.77 2.06
C THR A 23 -6.07 5.86 1.30
N ARG A 24 -5.84 6.01 0.00
CA ARG A 24 -6.56 6.98 -0.83
C ARG A 24 -8.05 6.64 -0.93
N ILE A 25 -8.41 5.36 -1.06
CA ILE A 25 -9.82 4.92 -1.02
C ILE A 25 -10.45 5.26 0.33
N ASP A 26 -9.77 4.95 1.44
CA ASP A 26 -10.26 5.27 2.79
C ASP A 26 -10.50 6.77 2.99
N LEU A 27 -9.61 7.60 2.46
CA LEU A 27 -9.69 9.07 2.53
C LEU A 27 -10.55 9.71 1.44
N GLN A 28 -11.21 8.90 0.58
CA GLN A 28 -11.97 9.39 -0.59
C GLN A 28 -11.16 10.34 -1.49
N GLN A 29 -9.87 10.06 -1.64
CA GLN A 29 -8.96 10.83 -2.48
C GLN A 29 -8.93 10.31 -3.91
N PRO A 30 -8.62 11.18 -4.90
CA PRO A 30 -8.45 10.75 -6.28
C PRO A 30 -7.37 9.67 -6.43
N LEU A 31 -7.73 8.61 -7.14
CA LEU A 31 -6.80 7.56 -7.55
C LEU A 31 -6.19 7.88 -8.89
N ASP A 32 -4.95 7.45 -9.08
CA ASP A 32 -4.30 7.54 -10.40
C ASP A 32 -5.04 6.62 -11.38
N PRO A 33 -5.42 7.08 -12.58
CA PRO A 33 -6.02 6.23 -13.61
C PRO A 33 -5.18 4.98 -13.94
N GLU A 34 -3.85 5.07 -13.83
CA GLU A 34 -2.95 3.93 -14.06
C GLU A 34 -3.10 2.84 -12.98
N ALA A 35 -3.73 3.15 -11.84
CA ALA A 35 -4.02 2.19 -10.77
C ALA A 35 -5.29 1.36 -11.02
N SER A 36 -6.03 1.59 -12.12
CA SER A 36 -7.25 0.82 -12.45
C SER A 36 -7.08 -0.70 -12.36
N PRO A 37 -5.99 -1.31 -12.89
CA PRO A 37 -5.80 -2.76 -12.78
C PRO A 37 -5.59 -3.25 -11.34
N LEU A 38 -5.05 -2.39 -10.47
CA LEU A 38 -4.90 -2.70 -9.05
C LEU A 38 -6.26 -2.62 -8.36
N ILE A 39 -7.06 -1.58 -8.63
CA ILE A 39 -8.40 -1.39 -8.09
C ILE A 39 -9.31 -2.58 -8.42
N ASP A 40 -9.32 -3.02 -9.69
CA ASP A 40 -10.13 -4.16 -10.11
C ASP A 40 -9.76 -5.44 -9.36
N ARG A 41 -8.47 -5.64 -9.09
CA ARG A 41 -8.01 -6.77 -8.26
C ARG A 41 -8.44 -6.63 -6.80
N LEU A 42 -8.44 -5.42 -6.24
CA LEU A 42 -8.90 -5.17 -4.87
C LEU A 42 -10.39 -5.46 -4.72
N VAL A 43 -11.18 -5.04 -5.69
CA VAL A 43 -12.61 -5.35 -5.77
C VAL A 43 -12.83 -6.86 -5.92
N ALA A 44 -12.15 -7.51 -6.85
CA ALA A 44 -12.25 -8.96 -7.04
C ALA A 44 -11.82 -9.77 -5.79
N SER A 45 -10.94 -9.21 -4.96
CA SER A 45 -10.49 -9.82 -3.71
C SER A 45 -11.39 -9.53 -2.50
N GLY A 46 -12.41 -8.70 -2.65
CA GLY A 46 -13.31 -8.30 -1.57
C GLY A 46 -12.69 -7.35 -0.53
N LEU A 47 -11.59 -6.67 -0.88
CA LEU A 47 -10.96 -5.65 -0.03
C LEU A 47 -11.60 -4.26 -0.21
N VAL A 48 -12.21 -4.04 -1.37
CA VAL A 48 -12.86 -2.78 -1.76
C VAL A 48 -14.21 -3.12 -2.38
N ASP A 49 -15.23 -2.35 -2.06
CA ASP A 49 -16.54 -2.41 -2.70
C ASP A 49 -16.78 -1.16 -3.54
N ARG A 50 -17.61 -1.31 -4.57
CA ARG A 50 -18.19 -0.19 -5.31
C ARG A 50 -19.53 0.18 -4.68
N THR A 51 -19.66 1.41 -4.20
CA THR A 51 -20.92 1.90 -3.64
C THR A 51 -21.97 2.04 -4.75
N PRO A 52 -23.27 2.14 -4.40
CA PRO A 52 -24.32 2.38 -5.38
C PRO A 52 -24.12 3.66 -6.20
N ASP A 53 -23.42 4.65 -5.63
CA ASP A 53 -23.10 5.93 -6.27
C ASP A 53 -21.85 5.86 -7.17
N GLY A 54 -21.22 4.68 -7.27
CA GLY A 54 -20.03 4.44 -8.09
C GLY A 54 -18.71 4.79 -7.41
N GLU A 55 -18.73 5.15 -6.12
CA GLU A 55 -17.53 5.41 -5.32
C GLU A 55 -16.88 4.11 -4.84
N LEU A 56 -15.63 4.18 -4.42
CA LEU A 56 -14.91 3.05 -3.84
C LEU A 56 -14.91 3.17 -2.33
N ALA A 57 -15.23 2.09 -1.62
CA ALA A 57 -15.20 2.03 -0.17
C ALA A 57 -14.43 0.79 0.30
N LEU A 58 -13.65 0.93 1.37
CA LEU A 58 -12.99 -0.24 1.96
C LEU A 58 -14.00 -1.15 2.63
N THR A 59 -13.83 -2.46 2.44
CA THR A 59 -14.53 -3.46 3.25
C THR A 59 -13.85 -3.60 4.61
N LEU A 60 -14.47 -4.32 5.56
CA LEU A 60 -13.82 -4.65 6.83
C LEU A 60 -12.47 -5.37 6.61
N ALA A 61 -12.40 -6.28 5.64
CA ALA A 61 -11.17 -6.96 5.27
C ALA A 61 -10.13 -6.00 4.67
N GLY A 62 -10.58 -5.02 3.88
CA GLY A 62 -9.74 -3.93 3.36
C GLY A 62 -9.12 -3.08 4.46
N ILE A 63 -9.93 -2.68 5.46
CA ILE A 63 -9.49 -1.88 6.61
C ILE A 63 -8.42 -2.63 7.42
N GLU A 64 -8.66 -3.90 7.75
CA GLU A 64 -7.69 -4.70 8.51
C GLU A 64 -6.39 -4.95 7.72
N ARG A 65 -6.50 -5.13 6.41
CA ARG A 65 -5.33 -5.23 5.52
C ARG A 65 -4.54 -3.93 5.49
N CYS A 66 -5.21 -2.79 5.37
CA CYS A 66 -4.59 -1.46 5.41
C CYS A 66 -3.80 -1.26 6.71
N LYS A 67 -4.40 -1.58 7.87
CA LYS A 67 -3.72 -1.54 9.17
C LYS A 67 -2.49 -2.45 9.23
N SER A 68 -2.62 -3.70 8.77
CA SER A 68 -1.51 -4.66 8.76
C SER A 68 -0.34 -4.19 7.90
N LEU A 69 -0.62 -3.61 6.73
CA LEU A 69 0.41 -3.06 5.84
C LEU A 69 1.07 -1.83 6.44
N ASN A 70 0.29 -0.92 7.04
CA ASN A 70 0.81 0.29 7.66
C ASN A 70 1.79 -0.03 8.82
N LEU A 71 1.49 -1.07 9.61
CA LEU A 71 2.39 -1.55 10.66
C LEU A 71 3.72 -2.07 10.09
N ARG A 72 3.70 -2.82 8.99
CA ARG A 72 4.91 -3.35 8.34
C ARG A 72 5.77 -2.24 7.75
N VAL A 73 5.16 -1.30 7.02
CA VAL A 73 5.86 -0.15 6.43
C VAL A 73 6.47 0.73 7.53
N SER A 74 5.74 0.96 8.62
CA SER A 74 6.24 1.71 9.77
C SER A 74 7.40 0.99 10.48
N SER A 75 7.32 -0.34 10.64
CA SER A 75 8.39 -1.12 11.25
C SER A 75 9.64 -1.18 10.37
N ASP A 76 9.48 -1.28 9.06
CA ASP A 76 10.61 -1.31 8.11
C ASP A 76 11.33 0.04 8.05
N SER A 77 10.59 1.15 8.14
CA SER A 77 11.17 2.48 8.29
C SER A 77 11.98 2.61 9.59
N ALA A 78 11.46 2.08 10.69
CA ALA A 78 12.17 2.08 11.98
C ALA A 78 13.43 1.19 11.96
N ALA A 79 13.36 0.02 11.34
CA ALA A 79 14.48 -0.91 11.22
C ALA A 79 15.61 -0.35 10.35
N ARG A 80 15.28 0.32 9.24
CA ARG A 80 16.25 1.04 8.39
C ARG A 80 16.97 2.16 9.16
N GLY A 81 16.27 2.91 10.00
CA GLY A 81 16.87 3.96 10.83
C GLY A 81 17.84 3.44 11.90
N VAL A 82 17.60 2.25 12.45
CA VAL A 82 18.48 1.62 13.46
C VAL A 82 19.78 1.10 12.85
N LEU A 83 19.74 0.59 11.62
CA LEU A 83 20.95 0.16 10.89
C LEU A 83 21.87 1.34 10.57
N ASP A 84 21.30 2.49 10.20
CA ASP A 84 22.06 3.72 9.93
C ASP A 84 22.71 4.30 11.21
N ALA A 85 22.03 4.15 12.36
CA ALA A 85 22.53 4.62 13.66
C ALA A 85 23.68 3.75 14.22
N ARG A 86 23.82 2.49 13.81
CA ARG A 86 24.94 1.61 14.22
C ARG A 86 26.20 1.77 13.35
N GLY A 87 26.07 2.23 12.10
CA GLY A 87 27.22 2.48 11.22
C GLY A 87 28.05 3.73 11.58
N ARG A 88 27.50 4.67 12.36
CA ARG A 88 28.17 5.93 12.75
C ARG A 88 28.83 5.93 14.13
N ARG A 89 28.83 4.81 14.87
CA ARG A 89 29.50 4.69 16.18
C ARG A 89 30.73 3.77 16.15
N GLY A 90 31.39 3.69 15.01
CA GLY A 90 32.61 2.90 14.82
C GLY A 90 33.54 3.55 13.82
N SER A 91 34.03 4.75 14.12
CA SER A 91 35.15 5.42 13.45
C SER A 91 35.86 6.30 14.47
#